data_AF-A0AA40DPH6-F1
#
_entry.id   AF-A0AA40DPH6-F1
#
_cell.length_a   1.000
_cell.length_b   1.000
_cell.length_c   1.000
_cell.angle_alpha   90.00
_cell.angle_beta   90.00
_cell.angle_gamma   90.00
#
_symmetry.space_group_name_H-M   'P 1'
#
loop_
_entity.id
_entity.type
_entity.pdbx_description
1 polymer ?
#
loop_
_entity_poly.entity_id
_entity_poly.type
_entity_poly.pdbx_seq_one_letter_code
_entity_poly.pdbx_strand_id
1 'polypeptide(L)'
;MTQMDKALEDVISELDDQANRVVALVVKLIRLLSVDLRELLKDEISKQWECDYKCRDLGEQVAWLKKQLRESISLASLEHPTPTKVKSALETAQENRIKELEILFRDAKGRIMELETRIRELDGRLIHVLSHNWELAYKCRDLSGDIWRYKGQLRVSIALGDLEAPPLKPKTALERALEKKIDELEESNRHPQRRTRSKSI
;
A
#
# COMPACT_ATOMS: atom_id res chain seq x y z
N MET A 1 11.45 34.99 37.25
CA MET A 1 10.60 34.11 36.43
C MET A 1 9.19 34.59 36.54
N THR A 2 8.62 34.99 35.42
CA THR A 2 7.22 35.38 35.33
C THR A 2 6.32 34.15 35.38
N GLN A 3 5.07 34.31 35.80
CA GLN A 3 4.09 33.21 35.82
C GLN A 3 3.92 32.54 34.44
N MET A 4 4.20 33.29 33.37
CA MET A 4 4.20 32.82 31.99
C MET A 4 5.36 31.86 31.69
N ASP A 5 6.56 32.12 32.23
CA ASP A 5 7.73 31.23 32.04
C ASP A 5 7.45 29.85 32.63
N LYS A 6 6.82 29.81 33.82
CA LYS A 6 6.46 28.54 34.48
C LYS A 6 5.42 27.76 33.69
N ALA A 7 4.40 28.43 33.15
CA ALA A 7 3.38 27.78 32.32
C ALA A 7 3.97 27.24 31.01
N LEU A 8 4.97 27.92 30.44
CA LEU A 8 5.67 27.45 29.25
C LEU A 8 6.49 26.19 29.56
N GLU A 9 7.20 26.17 30.68
CA GLU A 9 8.00 25.03 31.13
C GLU A 9 7.12 23.79 31.40
N ASP A 10 5.96 23.98 32.03
CA ASP A 10 4.99 22.91 32.28
C ASP A 10 4.44 22.32 30.95
N VAL A 11 4.17 23.16 29.95
CA VAL A 11 3.72 22.71 28.62
C VAL A 11 4.83 21.97 27.87
N ILE A 12 6.08 22.43 27.96
CA ILE A 12 7.23 21.75 27.35
C ILE A 12 7.41 20.37 27.97
N SER A 13 7.35 20.27 29.30
CA SER A 13 7.47 18.98 30.00
C SER A 13 6.36 18.00 29.61
N GLU A 14 5.11 18.45 29.51
CA GLU A 14 4.00 17.60 29.07
C GLU A 14 4.16 17.15 27.62
N LEU A 15 4.65 18.04 26.74
CA LEU A 15 4.90 17.71 25.33
C LEU A 15 6.02 16.65 25.20
N ASP A 16 7.09 16.78 25.97
CA ASP A 16 8.19 15.82 26.00
C ASP A 16 7.71 14.46 26.55
N ASP A 17 6.88 14.44 27.59
CA ASP A 17 6.28 13.22 28.11
C ASP A 17 5.38 12.52 27.08
N GLN A 18 4.57 13.29 26.34
CA GLN A 18 3.76 12.75 25.26
C GLN A 18 4.61 12.24 24.10
N ALA A 19 5.66 12.96 23.71
CA ALA A 19 6.60 12.53 22.69
C ALA A 19 7.29 11.23 23.07
N ASN A 20 7.77 11.12 24.32
CA ASN A 20 8.40 9.92 24.86
C ASN A 20 7.46 8.71 24.86
N ARG A 21 6.17 8.91 25.19
CA ARG A 21 5.15 7.85 25.10
C ARG A 21 4.94 7.38 23.67
N VAL A 22 4.86 8.29 22.71
CA VAL A 22 4.73 7.94 21.29
C VAL A 22 5.95 7.17 20.81
N VAL A 23 7.17 7.62 21.12
CA VAL A 23 8.40 6.92 20.77
C VAL A 23 8.44 5.52 21.37
N ALA A 24 8.04 5.35 22.64
CA ALA A 24 7.98 4.04 23.29
C ALA A 24 7.00 3.08 22.59
N LEU A 25 5.83 3.58 22.17
CA LEU A 25 4.85 2.79 21.41
C LEU A 25 5.38 2.39 20.03
N VAL A 26 6.05 3.31 19.32
CA VAL A 26 6.67 3.02 18.02
C VAL A 26 7.76 1.95 18.16
N VAL A 27 8.64 2.05 19.16
CA VAL A 27 9.68 1.04 19.42
C VAL A 27 9.06 -0.32 19.74
N LYS A 28 7.97 -0.35 20.54
CA LYS A 28 7.25 -1.58 20.84
C LYS A 28 6.63 -2.20 19.58
N LEU A 29 6.03 -1.39 18.70
CA LEU A 29 5.47 -1.84 17.44
C LEU A 29 6.55 -2.41 16.50
N ILE A 30 7.69 -1.72 16.38
CA ILE A 30 8.84 -2.19 15.59
C ILE A 30 9.32 -3.55 16.10
N ARG A 31 9.44 -3.72 17.42
CA ARG A 31 9.85 -5.00 18.01
C ARG A 31 8.87 -6.13 17.68
N LEU A 32 7.56 -5.90 17.82
CA LEU A 32 6.54 -6.89 17.49
C LEU A 32 6.60 -7.28 16.01
N LEU A 33 6.59 -6.28 15.12
CA LEU A 33 6.70 -6.52 13.68
C LEU A 33 7.99 -7.25 13.29
N SER A 34 9.11 -6.94 13.95
CA SER A 34 10.40 -7.60 13.67
C SER A 34 10.43 -9.07 14.07
N VAL A 35 9.71 -9.45 15.12
CA VAL A 35 9.59 -10.86 15.56
C VAL A 35 8.67 -11.61 14.61
N ASP A 36 7.50 -11.06 14.30
CA ASP A 36 6.52 -11.70 13.42
C ASP A 36 7.07 -11.89 12.00
N LEU A 37 7.76 -10.86 11.47
CA LEU A 37 8.42 -10.97 10.17
C LEU A 37 9.51 -12.04 10.18
N ARG A 38 10.31 -12.14 11.24
CA ARG A 38 11.39 -13.13 11.33
C ARG A 38 10.84 -14.56 11.35
N GLU A 39 9.79 -14.81 12.13
CA GLU A 39 9.16 -16.14 12.19
C GLU A 39 8.50 -16.49 10.85
N LEU A 40 7.76 -15.57 10.24
CA LEU A 40 7.16 -15.80 8.91
C LEU A 40 8.19 -16.03 7.81
N LEU A 41 9.26 -15.22 7.78
CA LEU A 41 10.33 -15.35 6.78
C LEU A 41 11.11 -16.65 6.95
N LYS A 42 11.30 -17.14 8.17
CA LYS A 42 12.04 -18.36 8.44
C LYS A 42 11.39 -19.57 7.77
N ASP A 43 10.07 -19.70 7.91
CA ASP A 43 9.32 -20.81 7.31
C ASP A 43 9.32 -20.72 5.78
N GLU A 44 9.16 -19.52 5.22
CA GLU A 44 9.15 -19.33 3.77
C GLU A 44 10.53 -19.58 3.14
N ILE A 45 11.60 -19.10 3.77
CA ILE A 45 12.96 -19.40 3.36
C ILE A 45 13.23 -20.91 3.44
N SER A 46 12.79 -21.58 4.52
CA SER A 46 12.96 -23.04 4.66
C SER A 46 12.26 -23.80 3.54
N LYS A 47 11.00 -23.45 3.22
CA LYS A 47 10.26 -24.04 2.10
C LYS A 47 10.96 -23.81 0.77
N GLN A 48 11.44 -22.60 0.53
CA GLN A 48 12.16 -22.27 -0.70
C GLN A 48 13.44 -23.11 -0.85
N TRP A 49 14.20 -23.26 0.23
CA TRP A 49 15.41 -24.11 0.25
C TRP A 49 15.10 -25.58 0.00
N GLU A 50 14.03 -26.12 0.59
CA GLU A 50 13.59 -27.51 0.32
C GLU A 50 13.18 -27.71 -1.14
N CYS A 51 12.46 -26.75 -1.73
CA CYS A 51 12.08 -26.78 -3.14
C CYS A 51 13.31 -26.75 -4.05
N ASP A 52 14.25 -25.82 -3.81
CA ASP A 52 15.48 -25.70 -4.58
C ASP A 52 16.34 -26.96 -4.48
N TYR A 53 16.41 -27.57 -3.29
CA TYR A 53 17.13 -28.82 -3.08
C TYR A 53 16.50 -29.98 -3.86
N LYS A 54 15.18 -30.16 -3.79
CA LYS A 54 14.45 -31.18 -4.56
C LYS A 54 14.64 -31.01 -6.07
N CYS A 55 14.63 -29.76 -6.55
CA CYS A 55 14.87 -29.45 -7.96
C CYS A 55 16.30 -29.86 -8.40
N ARG A 56 17.32 -29.63 -7.57
CA ARG A 56 18.70 -30.07 -7.87
C ARG A 56 18.82 -31.58 -7.88
N ASP A 57 18.28 -32.26 -6.87
CA ASP A 57 18.31 -33.72 -6.77
C ASP A 57 17.64 -34.39 -7.98
N LEU A 58 16.45 -33.93 -8.36
CA LEU A 58 15.79 -34.39 -9.58
C LEU A 58 16.61 -34.09 -10.84
N GLY A 59 17.28 -32.94 -10.90
CA GLY A 59 18.19 -32.58 -12.00
C GLY A 59 19.37 -33.55 -12.12
N GLU A 60 19.97 -33.94 -11.00
CA GLU A 60 21.06 -34.91 -10.93
C GLU A 60 20.61 -36.31 -11.34
N GLN A 61 19.42 -36.75 -10.87
CA GLN A 61 18.83 -38.02 -11.28
C GLN A 61 18.57 -38.07 -12.79
N VAL A 62 18.01 -37.01 -13.37
CA VAL A 62 17.78 -36.93 -14.82
C VAL A 62 19.10 -36.94 -15.59
N ALA A 63 20.13 -36.24 -15.11
CA ALA A 63 21.45 -36.26 -15.72
C ALA A 63 22.09 -37.66 -15.68
N TRP A 64 21.96 -38.35 -14.55
CA TRP A 64 22.44 -39.72 -14.38
C TRP A 64 21.71 -40.70 -15.30
N LEU A 65 20.38 -40.64 -15.36
CA LEU A 65 19.59 -41.48 -16.27
C LEU A 65 19.93 -41.22 -17.74
N LYS A 66 20.13 -39.95 -18.14
CA LYS A 66 20.59 -39.60 -19.50
C LYS A 66 21.98 -40.15 -19.81
N LYS A 67 22.86 -40.23 -18.81
CA LYS A 67 24.20 -40.83 -18.96
C LYS A 67 24.08 -42.35 -19.13
N GLN A 68 23.31 -43.01 -18.26
CA GLN A 68 23.01 -44.45 -18.38
C GLN A 68 22.38 -44.80 -19.72
N LEU A 69 21.44 -43.99 -20.23
CA LEU A 69 20.84 -44.21 -21.54
C LEU A 69 21.88 -44.12 -22.67
N ARG A 70 22.79 -43.14 -22.61
CA ARG A 70 23.88 -43.01 -23.58
C ARG A 70 24.88 -44.17 -23.51
N GLU A 71 25.15 -44.70 -22.33
CA GLU A 71 26.08 -45.82 -22.13
C GLU A 71 25.45 -47.17 -22.47
N SER A 72 24.14 -47.33 -22.26
CA SER A 72 23.38 -48.57 -22.56
C SER A 72 23.01 -48.71 -24.03
N ILE A 73 22.86 -47.60 -24.76
CA ILE A 73 22.84 -47.62 -26.23
C ILE A 73 24.28 -47.92 -26.69
N SER A 74 24.62 -49.20 -26.75
CA SER A 74 25.92 -49.65 -27.27
C SER A 74 26.15 -49.07 -28.66
N LEU A 75 27.21 -48.27 -28.78
CA LEU A 75 27.70 -47.62 -30.01
C LEU A 75 27.89 -48.61 -31.17
N ALA A 76 28.00 -49.91 -30.89
CA ALA A 76 28.03 -50.98 -31.88
C ALA A 76 26.75 -51.09 -32.74
N SER A 77 25.62 -50.50 -32.31
CA SER A 77 24.37 -50.52 -33.10
C SER A 77 24.21 -49.33 -34.06
N LEU A 78 25.09 -48.33 -33.99
CA LEU A 78 24.98 -47.08 -34.78
C LEU A 78 25.90 -47.05 -36.02
N GLU A 79 26.88 -47.94 -36.14
CA GLU A 79 27.83 -47.97 -37.25
C GLU A 79 27.29 -48.65 -38.52
N HIS A 80 26.07 -49.19 -38.49
CA HIS A 80 25.40 -49.69 -39.68
C HIS A 80 24.10 -48.93 -39.90
N PRO A 81 24.06 -47.93 -40.81
CA PRO A 81 22.80 -47.37 -41.27
C PRO A 81 22.10 -48.46 -42.08
N THR A 82 21.32 -49.31 -41.40
CA THR A 82 20.42 -50.22 -42.10
C THR A 82 19.35 -49.36 -42.78
N PRO A 83 19.05 -49.65 -44.05
CA PRO A 83 18.18 -48.80 -44.84
C PRO A 83 16.77 -48.87 -44.26
N THR A 84 16.23 -47.68 -43.94
CA THR A 84 14.79 -47.42 -43.83
C THR A 84 14.02 -48.47 -43.02
N LYS A 85 14.29 -48.56 -41.70
CA LYS A 85 13.27 -49.07 -40.78
C LYS A 85 12.06 -48.14 -40.89
N VAL A 86 10.99 -48.65 -41.50
CA VAL A 86 9.68 -48.01 -41.55
C VAL A 86 9.33 -47.64 -40.11
N LYS A 87 9.26 -46.33 -39.83
CA LYS A 87 8.91 -45.83 -38.50
C LYS A 87 7.65 -46.56 -38.04
N SER A 88 7.73 -47.21 -36.89
CA SER A 88 6.56 -47.89 -36.32
C SER A 88 5.43 -46.88 -36.18
N ALA A 89 4.17 -47.29 -36.38
CA ALA A 89 3.01 -46.43 -36.17
C ALA A 89 3.00 -45.79 -34.75
N LEU A 90 3.67 -46.43 -33.79
CA LEU A 90 3.88 -45.89 -32.46
C LEU A 90 4.89 -44.73 -32.43
N GLU A 91 5.98 -44.82 -33.17
CA GLU A 91 7.00 -43.77 -33.26
C GLU A 91 6.43 -42.52 -33.95
N THR A 92 5.62 -42.69 -35.00
CA THR A 92 4.95 -41.56 -35.66
C THR A 92 3.91 -40.90 -34.76
N ALA A 93 3.15 -41.68 -33.99
CA ALA A 93 2.21 -41.15 -33.01
C ALA A 93 2.91 -40.37 -31.88
N GLN A 94 4.03 -40.88 -31.36
CA GLN A 94 4.83 -40.19 -30.35
C GLN A 94 5.45 -38.89 -30.89
N GLU A 95 5.97 -38.91 -32.11
CA GLU A 95 6.57 -37.72 -32.74
C GLU A 95 5.51 -36.63 -33.00
N ASN A 96 4.30 -37.01 -33.39
CA ASN A 96 3.17 -36.07 -33.49
C ASN A 96 2.79 -35.49 -32.12
N ARG A 97 2.76 -36.32 -31.07
CA ARG A 97 2.46 -35.85 -29.71
C ARG A 97 3.52 -34.89 -29.18
N ILE A 98 4.80 -35.13 -29.47
CA ILE A 98 5.89 -34.21 -29.12
C ILE A 98 5.69 -32.87 -29.81
N LYS A 99 5.39 -32.87 -31.12
CA LYS A 99 5.12 -31.63 -31.87
C LYS A 99 3.94 -30.84 -31.31
N GLU A 100 2.85 -31.51 -30.94
CA GLU A 100 1.71 -30.86 -30.28
C GLU A 100 2.12 -30.19 -28.96
N LEU A 101 2.88 -30.89 -28.12
CA LEU A 101 3.36 -30.36 -26.85
C LEU A 101 4.34 -29.20 -27.05
N GLU A 102 5.20 -29.25 -28.07
CA GLU A 102 6.09 -28.14 -28.41
C GLU A 102 5.32 -26.88 -28.84
N ILE A 103 4.22 -27.04 -29.58
CA ILE A 103 3.33 -25.93 -29.96
C ILE A 103 2.67 -25.34 -28.72
N LEU A 104 2.09 -26.18 -27.85
CA LEU A 104 1.46 -25.72 -26.60
C LEU A 104 2.47 -25.03 -25.67
N PHE A 105 3.68 -25.56 -25.57
CA PHE A 105 4.75 -24.96 -24.78
C PHE A 105 5.16 -23.58 -25.33
N ARG A 106 5.25 -23.45 -26.66
CA ARG A 106 5.56 -22.18 -27.31
C ARG A 106 4.46 -21.15 -27.07
N ASP A 107 3.19 -21.55 -27.16
CA ASP A 107 2.04 -20.69 -26.90
C ASP A 107 2.01 -20.23 -25.42
N ALA A 108 2.18 -21.17 -24.49
CA ALA A 108 2.27 -20.86 -23.06
C ALA A 108 3.41 -19.89 -22.76
N LYS A 109 4.59 -20.08 -23.38
CA LYS A 109 5.73 -19.18 -23.23
C LYS A 109 5.43 -17.78 -23.77
N GLY A 110 4.71 -17.68 -24.90
CA GLY A 110 4.24 -16.40 -25.44
C GLY A 110 3.33 -15.66 -24.47
N ARG A 111 2.35 -16.37 -23.89
CA ARG A 111 1.43 -15.81 -22.88
C ARG A 111 2.16 -15.35 -21.62
N ILE A 112 3.17 -16.09 -21.17
CA ILE A 112 3.99 -15.68 -20.02
C ILE A 112 4.71 -14.36 -20.33
N MET A 113 5.34 -14.23 -21.50
CA MET A 113 6.01 -12.98 -21.90
C MET A 113 5.04 -11.80 -21.98
N GLU A 114 3.84 -12.00 -22.50
CA GLU A 114 2.80 -10.96 -22.55
C GLU A 114 2.32 -10.53 -21.15
N LEU A 115 2.16 -11.47 -20.23
CA LEU A 115 1.81 -11.16 -18.85
C LEU A 115 2.95 -10.41 -18.14
N GLU A 116 4.20 -10.80 -18.37
CA GLU A 116 5.36 -10.10 -17.80
C GLU A 116 5.46 -8.66 -18.30
N THR A 117 5.24 -8.40 -19.59
CA THR A 117 5.24 -7.03 -20.12
C THR A 117 4.09 -6.22 -19.52
N ARG A 118 2.91 -6.83 -19.36
CA ARG A 118 1.76 -6.17 -18.73
C ARG A 118 2.01 -5.83 -17.25
N ILE A 119 2.65 -6.73 -16.50
CA ILE A 119 3.03 -6.48 -15.11
C ILE A 119 4.00 -5.29 -15.03
N ARG A 120 5.02 -5.24 -15.88
CA ARG A 120 5.97 -4.10 -15.91
C ARG A 120 5.29 -2.76 -16.23
N GLU A 121 4.32 -2.76 -17.14
CA GLU A 121 3.54 -1.57 -17.46
C GLU A 121 2.70 -1.10 -16.26
N LEU A 122 2.06 -2.04 -15.55
CA LEU A 122 1.28 -1.74 -14.35
C LEU A 122 2.17 -1.22 -13.21
N ASP A 123 3.35 -1.79 -13.02
CA ASP A 123 4.33 -1.30 -12.03
C ASP A 123 4.77 0.13 -12.36
N GLY A 124 5.06 0.43 -13.63
CA GLY A 124 5.39 1.79 -14.06
C GLY A 124 4.27 2.79 -13.77
N ARG A 125 3.02 2.40 -14.03
CA ARG A 125 1.84 3.22 -13.69
C ARG A 125 1.68 3.40 -12.18
N LEU A 126 1.91 2.36 -11.39
CA LEU A 126 1.82 2.42 -9.93
C LEU A 126 2.86 3.40 -9.36
N ILE A 127 4.11 3.33 -9.83
CA ILE A 127 5.18 4.25 -9.43
C ILE A 127 4.79 5.70 -9.76
N HIS A 128 4.23 5.94 -10.95
CA HIS A 128 3.79 7.27 -11.35
C HIS A 128 2.68 7.82 -10.43
N VAL A 129 1.67 7.01 -10.13
CA VAL A 129 0.58 7.39 -9.23
C VAL A 129 1.10 7.65 -7.81
N LEU A 130 2.02 6.82 -7.31
CA LEU A 130 2.63 7.01 -6.00
C LEU A 130 3.39 8.34 -5.94
N SER A 131 4.23 8.64 -6.94
CA SER A 131 4.95 9.92 -7.01
C SER A 131 3.99 11.11 -7.01
N HIS A 132 2.92 11.03 -7.80
CA HIS A 132 1.92 12.09 -7.84
C HIS A 132 1.18 12.26 -6.50
N ASN A 133 0.86 11.16 -5.81
CA ASN A 133 0.26 11.21 -4.48
C ASN A 133 1.19 11.87 -3.45
N TRP A 134 2.48 11.53 -3.49
CA TRP A 134 3.50 12.17 -2.66
C TRP A 134 3.57 13.69 -2.90
N GLU A 135 3.58 14.15 -4.16
CA GLU A 135 3.54 15.58 -4.48
C GLU A 135 2.28 16.28 -3.93
N LEU A 136 1.11 15.64 -4.07
CA LEU A 136 -0.13 16.17 -3.51
C LEU A 136 -0.11 16.23 -1.99
N ALA A 137 0.45 15.20 -1.33
CA ALA A 137 0.60 15.18 0.13
C ALA A 137 1.48 16.34 0.62
N TYR A 138 2.59 16.62 -0.08
CA TYR A 138 3.44 17.79 0.21
C TYR A 138 2.67 19.10 0.03
N LYS A 139 1.96 19.28 -1.09
CA LYS A 139 1.13 20.49 -1.31
C LYS A 139 0.08 20.69 -0.22
N CYS A 140 -0.61 19.62 0.20
CA CYS A 140 -1.58 19.68 1.30
C CYS A 140 -0.92 20.10 2.62
N ARG A 141 0.29 19.61 2.90
CA ARG A 141 1.06 19.99 4.10
C ARG A 141 1.46 21.46 4.07
N ASP A 142 1.94 21.96 2.92
CA ASP A 142 2.34 23.36 2.75
C ASP A 142 1.15 24.30 2.91
N LEU A 143 0.03 24.01 2.23
CA LEU A 143 -1.21 24.76 2.37
C LEU A 143 -1.75 24.76 3.80
N SER A 144 -1.63 23.62 4.51
CA SER A 144 -2.00 23.55 5.93
C SER A 144 -1.14 24.46 6.80
N GLY A 145 0.16 24.54 6.50
CA GLY A 145 1.09 25.48 7.14
C GLY A 145 0.74 26.94 6.86
N ASP A 146 0.38 27.27 5.62
CA ASP A 146 -0.10 28.60 5.24
C ASP A 146 -1.38 28.99 5.98
N ILE A 147 -2.37 28.09 6.02
CA ILE A 147 -3.60 28.31 6.79
C ILE A 147 -3.28 28.57 8.26
N TRP A 148 -2.36 27.81 8.84
CA TRP A 148 -1.94 28.01 10.23
C TRP A 148 -1.29 29.39 10.43
N ARG A 149 -0.40 29.80 9.52
CA ARG A 149 0.23 31.14 9.53
C ARG A 149 -0.81 32.26 9.42
N TYR A 150 -1.73 32.17 8.46
CA TYR A 150 -2.78 33.16 8.28
C TYR A 150 -3.74 33.23 9.47
N LYS A 151 -4.09 32.09 10.08
CA LYS A 151 -4.86 32.07 11.33
C LYS A 151 -4.12 32.77 12.47
N GLY A 152 -2.80 32.56 12.57
CA GLY A 152 -1.96 33.27 13.54
C GLY A 152 -1.96 34.79 13.30
N GLN A 153 -1.76 35.22 12.04
CA GLN A 153 -1.80 36.63 11.65
C GLN A 153 -3.17 37.26 11.95
N LEU A 154 -4.27 36.59 11.60
CA LEU A 154 -5.62 37.07 11.91
C LEU A 154 -5.84 37.25 13.41
N ARG A 155 -5.37 36.33 14.25
CA ARG A 155 -5.47 36.50 15.71
C ARG A 155 -4.72 37.75 16.20
N VAL A 156 -3.54 38.02 15.65
CA VAL A 156 -2.75 39.22 15.98
C VAL A 156 -3.43 40.49 15.44
N SER A 157 -3.94 40.46 14.21
CA SER A 157 -4.61 41.62 13.60
C SER A 157 -5.97 41.94 14.20
N ILE A 158 -6.69 40.94 14.73
CA ILE A 158 -8.02 41.10 15.36
C ILE A 158 -7.90 41.58 16.82
N ALA A 159 -6.73 41.48 17.46
CA ALA A 159 -6.55 41.85 18.87
C ALA A 159 -5.51 42.95 19.06
N LEU A 160 -6.00 44.20 19.07
CA LEU A 160 -5.57 45.26 19.99
C LEU A 160 -6.55 46.44 20.04
N GLY A 161 -7.42 46.61 19.03
CA GLY A 161 -8.45 47.67 19.01
C GLY A 161 -9.86 47.26 19.48
N ASP A 162 -10.29 46.02 19.16
CA ASP A 162 -11.73 45.67 19.21
C ASP A 162 -12.13 44.70 20.33
N LEU A 163 -11.19 44.10 21.07
CA LEU A 163 -11.47 43.10 22.10
C LEU A 163 -11.41 43.62 23.55
N GLU A 164 -10.72 44.73 23.83
CA GLU A 164 -10.54 45.23 25.21
C GLU A 164 -11.51 46.34 25.62
N ALA A 165 -12.27 46.94 24.70
CA ALA A 165 -13.34 47.83 25.08
C ALA A 165 -14.65 47.02 25.15
N PRO A 166 -15.20 46.69 26.34
CA PRO A 166 -16.62 46.40 26.42
C PRO A 166 -17.35 47.57 25.73
N PRO A 167 -18.34 47.32 24.86
CA PRO A 167 -19.05 48.41 24.20
C PRO A 167 -19.61 49.31 25.30
N LEU A 168 -19.01 50.50 25.46
CA LEU A 168 -19.41 51.52 26.45
C LEU A 168 -20.83 52.03 26.19
N LYS A 169 -21.47 51.57 25.11
CA LYS A 169 -22.85 51.87 24.77
C LYS A 169 -23.73 50.69 25.15
N PRO A 170 -24.78 50.91 25.97
CA PRO A 170 -25.75 49.87 26.26
C PRO A 170 -26.34 49.34 24.94
N LYS A 171 -26.45 48.01 24.82
CA LYS A 171 -27.02 47.35 23.65
C LYS A 171 -28.34 48.01 23.26
N THR A 172 -28.40 48.46 22.02
CA THR A 172 -29.60 49.05 21.43
C THR A 172 -30.73 48.01 21.38
N ALA A 173 -31.98 48.48 21.35
CA ALA A 173 -33.14 47.59 21.29
C ALA A 173 -33.10 46.65 20.05
N LEU A 174 -32.50 47.13 18.96
CA LEU A 174 -32.31 46.35 17.73
C LEU A 174 -31.33 45.20 17.94
N GLU A 175 -30.18 45.45 18.58
CA GLU A 175 -29.19 44.40 18.85
C GLU A 175 -29.76 43.29 19.73
N ARG A 176 -30.53 43.65 20.77
CA ARG A 176 -31.23 42.66 21.60
C ARG A 176 -32.28 41.86 20.83
N ALA A 177 -32.99 42.52 19.91
CA ALA A 177 -33.98 41.85 19.07
C ALA A 177 -33.31 40.86 18.09
N LEU A 178 -32.13 41.22 17.57
CA LEU A 178 -31.35 40.36 16.68
C LEU A 178 -30.71 39.19 17.41
N GLU A 179 -30.11 39.39 18.59
CA GLU A 179 -29.61 38.29 19.43
C GLU A 179 -30.72 37.29 19.74
N LYS A 180 -31.89 37.77 20.16
CA LYS A 180 -33.04 36.91 20.42
C LYS A 180 -33.48 36.12 19.17
N LYS A 181 -33.46 36.75 18.00
CA LYS A 181 -33.79 36.09 16.72
C LYS A 181 -32.78 34.98 16.37
N ILE A 182 -31.50 35.22 16.64
CA ILE A 182 -30.42 34.26 16.40
C ILE A 182 -30.59 33.06 17.33
N ASP A 183 -30.81 33.28 18.62
CA ASP A 183 -31.05 32.21 19.59
C ASP A 183 -32.28 31.36 19.19
N GLU A 184 -33.39 32.00 18.80
CA GLU A 184 -34.59 31.31 18.30
C GLU A 184 -34.29 30.44 17.06
N LEU A 185 -33.47 30.93 16.13
CA LEU A 185 -33.10 30.19 14.93
C LEU A 185 -32.12 29.04 15.23
N GLU A 186 -31.19 29.23 16.16
CA GLU A 186 -30.28 28.17 16.60
C GLU A 186 -31.04 27.06 17.34
N GLU A 187 -31.97 27.42 18.21
CA GLU A 187 -32.84 26.47 18.90
C GLU A 187 -33.70 25.69 17.89
N SER A 188 -34.26 26.39 16.89
CA SER A 188 -35.00 25.76 15.80
C SER A 188 -34.14 24.85 14.91
N ASN A 189 -32.84 25.12 14.76
CA ASN A 189 -31.92 24.28 14.00
C ASN A 189 -31.43 23.07 14.81
N ARG A 190 -31.27 23.20 16.13
CA ARG A 190 -30.91 22.09 17.03
C ARG A 190 -32.05 21.09 17.19
N HIS A 191 -33.29 21.58 17.13
CA HIS A 191 -34.49 20.76 17.14
C HIS A 191 -35.26 20.95 15.84
N PRO A 192 -34.80 20.35 14.71
CA PRO A 192 -35.57 20.32 13.49
C PRO A 192 -36.78 19.41 13.76
N GLN A 193 -37.83 19.99 14.35
CA GLN A 193 -39.09 19.29 14.56
C GLN A 193 -39.49 18.72 13.22
N ARG A 194 -39.53 17.39 13.20
CA ARG A 194 -39.93 16.51 12.11
C ARG A 194 -40.94 17.24 11.23
N ARG A 195 -40.47 17.86 10.14
CA ARG A 195 -41.34 18.29 9.05
C ARG A 195 -42.04 17.03 8.61
N THR A 196 -43.28 16.88 9.09
CA THR A 196 -44.17 15.79 8.75
C THR A 196 -44.19 15.75 7.24
N ARG A 197 -43.60 14.68 6.71
CA ARG A 197 -43.54 14.35 5.30
C ARG A 197 -44.97 14.38 4.80
N SER A 198 -45.37 15.48 4.16
CA SER A 198 -46.67 15.62 3.53
C SER A 198 -46.79 14.46 2.54
N LYS A 199 -47.72 13.53 2.84
CA LYS A 199 -48.12 12.49 1.90
C LYS A 199 -48.72 13.19 0.68
N SER A 200 -47.95 13.27 -0.39
CA SER A 200 -48.47 13.53 -1.72
C SER A 200 -49.31 12.32 -2.15
N ILE A 201 -50.60 12.58 -2.37
CA ILE A 201 -51.53 11.72 -3.11
C ILE A 201 -51.22 11.84 -4.60
#